data_AF-A0A166D6T6-F1
#
_entry.id   AF-A0A166D6T6-F1
#
_cell.length_a   1.000
_cell.length_b   1.000
_cell.length_c   1.000
_cell.angle_alpha   90.00
_cell.angle_beta   90.00
_cell.angle_gamma   90.00
#
_symmetry.space_group_name_H-M   'P 1'
#
loop_
_entity.id
_entity.type
_entity.pdbx_description
1 polymer ?
#
loop_
_entity_poly.entity_id
_entity_poly.type
_entity_poly.pdbx_seq_one_letter_code
_entity_poly.pdbx_strand_id
1 'polypeptide(L)'
;MLFYHLYEMNHAAMSPVRAAADMTRLCFQNPLNPMSHTQVGRTVAASCEMLERVTRRYGKPEFELDTTVVDGKEVDITEEIIWAKPFCGLLHFKRDLPQSRKDDPKILIVSPMSGHYATLLRGTVEALLPNLDVYITDWEDARQVPVADGRFDLDDYIEYIMQMLHYLGPNTHVLAVCQPSVPVYAAVALMEENGDKCAPATMTLMGGPIDTREAPTAVNDLAVEKGIDWFKRNVVMEVPFPHKGFTRQVYPGFLQLSGFMSMNLDRHMVAHRDFFQHLIEGDGDSAEKHRDFYDEYLAVMDLTSEFYLQTVETVFIEHSLPKGEMMHRGKMVDPQKITGTALFTVEGENDDISGVGQTQAAQKLAENIPSNRRLHYIQPSVGHYGVFNGSKYRSEIAPRIVKFIQDNPRNVRAEQVSKRAVKKTLRENTSEKIAGDPLREILLAEPKGAADDLQLISGVGPKLERALNGAGIFHYWQIANLTEHQAAALDDRLDIRGRMVRDNWVEQARRLNETVHSN
;
A
#
# COMPACT_ATOMS: atom_id res chain seq x y z
N MET A 1 17.42 25.48 -22.28
CA MET A 1 18.05 26.45 -21.37
C MET A 1 17.30 27.79 -21.31
N LEU A 2 17.12 28.56 -22.39
CA LEU A 2 16.51 29.90 -22.29
C LEU A 2 15.02 29.91 -21.85
N PHE A 3 14.26 28.86 -22.16
CA PHE A 3 12.80 28.87 -21.99
C PHE A 3 12.32 28.88 -20.53
N TYR A 4 12.90 28.06 -19.65
CA TYR A 4 12.54 28.07 -18.22
C TYR A 4 12.91 29.43 -17.58
N HIS A 5 14.10 29.96 -17.87
CA HIS A 5 14.47 31.30 -17.41
C HIS A 5 13.50 32.40 -17.90
N LEU A 6 13.08 32.34 -19.16
CA LEU A 6 12.09 33.28 -19.71
C LEU A 6 10.73 33.13 -19.02
N TYR A 7 10.29 31.90 -18.73
CA TYR A 7 9.06 31.62 -18.01
C TYR A 7 9.09 32.21 -16.59
N GLU A 8 10.15 31.96 -15.82
CA GLU A 8 10.30 32.54 -14.47
C GLU A 8 10.42 34.07 -14.52
N MET A 9 11.14 34.63 -15.50
CA MET A 9 11.26 36.08 -15.68
C MET A 9 9.91 36.72 -16.04
N ASN A 10 9.11 36.08 -16.89
CA ASN A 10 7.78 36.55 -17.24
C ASN A 10 6.86 36.55 -16.01
N HIS A 11 6.85 35.46 -15.23
CA HIS A 11 6.09 35.39 -13.98
C HIS A 11 6.52 36.46 -12.97
N ALA A 12 7.82 36.68 -12.81
CA ALA A 12 8.33 37.75 -11.96
C ALA A 12 7.84 39.12 -12.45
N ALA A 13 7.94 39.40 -13.75
CA ALA A 13 7.50 40.66 -14.37
C ALA A 13 5.98 40.90 -14.26
N MET A 14 5.16 39.84 -14.23
CA MET A 14 3.70 39.94 -14.07
C MET A 14 3.26 40.17 -12.62
N SER A 15 4.15 40.04 -11.63
CA SER A 15 3.80 40.16 -10.21
C SER A 15 3.18 41.52 -9.83
N PRO A 16 3.69 42.68 -10.29
CA PRO A 16 3.05 43.97 -10.00
C PRO A 16 1.66 44.11 -10.64
N VAL A 17 1.47 43.54 -11.84
CA VAL A 17 0.18 43.55 -12.54
C VAL A 17 -0.86 42.73 -11.78
N ARG A 18 -0.46 41.55 -11.28
CA ARG A 18 -1.30 40.71 -10.40
C ARG A 18 -1.71 41.44 -9.13
N ALA A 19 -0.74 42.04 -8.44
CA ALA A 19 -1.02 42.80 -7.22
C ALA A 19 -2.02 43.95 -7.46
N ALA A 20 -1.89 44.66 -8.58
CA ALA A 20 -2.84 45.71 -8.98
C ALA A 20 -4.23 45.14 -9.30
N ALA A 21 -4.30 44.00 -9.99
CA ALA A 21 -5.55 43.31 -10.30
C ALA A 21 -6.27 42.84 -9.02
N ASP A 22 -5.55 42.25 -8.06
CA ASP A 22 -6.08 41.83 -6.77
C ASP A 22 -6.59 43.01 -5.94
N MET A 23 -5.82 44.08 -5.84
CA MET A 23 -6.24 45.29 -5.12
C MET A 23 -7.50 45.88 -5.76
N THR A 24 -7.56 45.94 -7.10
CA THR A 24 -8.73 46.41 -7.83
C THR A 24 -9.93 45.51 -7.56
N ARG A 25 -9.76 44.18 -7.62
CA ARG A 25 -10.80 43.20 -7.32
C ARG A 25 -11.36 43.39 -5.91
N LEU A 26 -10.50 43.52 -4.90
CA LEU A 26 -10.90 43.78 -3.52
C LEU A 26 -11.70 45.08 -3.37
N CYS A 27 -11.27 46.16 -4.04
CA CYS A 27 -12.00 47.43 -4.03
C CYS A 27 -13.41 47.30 -4.65
N PHE A 28 -13.56 46.56 -5.74
CA PHE A 28 -14.84 46.38 -6.43
C PHE A 28 -15.72 45.25 -5.88
N GLN A 29 -15.19 44.42 -4.97
CA GLN A 29 -15.96 43.45 -4.19
C GLN A 29 -16.36 43.97 -2.81
N ASN A 30 -15.74 45.06 -2.34
CA ASN A 30 -16.09 45.66 -1.06
C ASN A 30 -17.56 46.16 -1.05
N PRO A 31 -18.42 45.66 -0.14
CA PRO A 31 -19.82 46.08 -0.05
C PRO A 31 -20.01 47.59 0.20
N LEU A 32 -19.02 48.24 0.80
CA LEU A 32 -19.00 49.68 1.09
C LEU A 32 -18.71 50.54 -0.15
N ASN A 33 -18.24 49.95 -1.25
CA ASN A 33 -18.03 50.66 -2.51
C ASN A 33 -19.35 50.66 -3.32
N PRO A 34 -20.00 51.82 -3.58
CA PRO A 34 -21.26 51.85 -4.34
C PRO A 34 -21.15 51.25 -5.75
N MET A 35 -19.96 51.27 -6.35
CA MET A 35 -19.72 50.71 -7.67
C MET A 35 -19.81 49.17 -7.68
N SER A 36 -19.61 48.49 -6.56
CA SER A 36 -19.66 47.01 -6.47
C SER A 36 -21.05 46.45 -6.81
N HIS A 37 -22.10 47.24 -6.57
CA HIS A 37 -23.49 46.87 -6.89
C HIS A 37 -23.87 47.15 -8.34
N THR A 38 -23.01 47.83 -9.11
CA THR A 38 -23.28 48.18 -10.52
C THR A 38 -22.80 47.08 -11.46
N GLN A 39 -23.41 47.00 -12.66
CA GLN A 39 -22.97 46.06 -13.69
C GLN A 39 -21.51 46.29 -14.09
N VAL A 40 -21.10 47.56 -14.20
CA VAL A 40 -19.72 47.94 -14.54
C VAL A 40 -18.74 47.46 -13.48
N GLY A 41 -19.02 47.69 -12.18
CA GLY A 41 -18.14 47.26 -11.11
C GLY A 41 -18.01 45.74 -11.01
N ARG A 42 -19.11 45.00 -11.21
CA ARG A 42 -19.08 43.53 -11.29
C ARG A 42 -18.25 43.03 -12.47
N THR A 43 -18.37 43.66 -13.65
CA THR A 43 -17.56 43.32 -14.82
C THR A 43 -16.08 43.59 -14.56
N VAL A 44 -15.72 44.74 -13.97
CA VAL A 44 -14.32 45.05 -13.61
C VAL A 44 -13.75 44.02 -12.63
N ALA A 45 -14.48 43.69 -11.57
CA ALA A 45 -14.05 42.68 -10.61
C ALA A 45 -13.83 41.31 -11.28
N ALA A 46 -14.75 40.87 -12.15
CA ALA A 46 -14.63 39.62 -12.88
C ALA A 46 -13.46 39.62 -13.87
N SER A 47 -13.19 40.73 -14.57
CA SER A 47 -12.03 40.85 -15.45
C SER A 47 -10.71 40.82 -14.69
N CYS A 48 -10.65 41.47 -13.51
CA CYS A 48 -9.48 41.40 -12.64
C CYS A 48 -9.28 39.99 -12.07
N GLU A 49 -10.35 39.29 -11.67
CA GLU A 49 -10.30 37.88 -11.26
C GLU A 49 -9.77 36.99 -12.40
N MET A 50 -10.26 37.18 -13.62
CA MET A 50 -9.77 36.43 -14.78
C MET A 50 -8.28 36.70 -15.06
N LEU A 51 -7.85 37.98 -15.02
CA LEU A 51 -6.46 38.35 -15.23
C LEU A 51 -5.54 37.74 -14.16
N GLU A 52 -5.97 37.79 -12.89
CA GLU A 52 -5.25 37.18 -11.79
C GLU A 52 -5.12 35.67 -11.99
N ARG A 53 -6.24 34.96 -12.23
CA ARG A 53 -6.26 33.50 -12.44
C ARG A 53 -5.35 33.05 -13.59
N VAL A 54 -5.40 33.75 -14.73
CA VAL A 54 -4.59 33.40 -15.92
C VAL A 54 -3.09 33.65 -15.71
N THR A 55 -2.74 34.57 -14.81
CA THR A 55 -1.33 34.97 -14.61
C THR A 55 -0.75 34.43 -13.31
N ARG A 56 -1.55 33.91 -12.38
CA ARG A 56 -1.15 33.38 -11.07
C ARG A 56 -0.19 32.19 -11.20
N ARG A 57 0.67 32.02 -10.19
CA ARG A 57 1.37 30.76 -9.91
C ARG A 57 0.56 29.97 -8.89
N TYR A 58 0.15 28.77 -9.25
CA TYR A 58 -0.54 27.86 -8.36
C TYR A 58 0.50 27.13 -7.50
N GLY A 59 0.48 27.40 -6.19
CA GLY A 59 1.30 26.70 -5.21
C GLY A 59 0.70 25.35 -4.84
N LYS A 60 1.43 24.57 -4.04
CA LYS A 60 0.93 23.32 -3.47
C LYS A 60 -0.34 23.60 -2.62
N PRO A 61 -1.49 23.00 -2.95
CA PRO A 61 -2.70 23.11 -2.13
C PRO A 61 -2.54 22.37 -0.79
N GLU A 62 -3.39 22.70 0.18
CA GLU A 62 -3.55 21.93 1.42
C GLU A 62 -4.68 20.90 1.25
N PHE A 63 -4.70 19.84 2.07
CA PHE A 63 -5.79 18.87 2.03
C PHE A 63 -7.08 19.43 2.63
N GLU A 64 -6.99 20.28 3.67
CA GLU A 64 -8.14 20.92 4.32
C GLU A 64 -9.20 19.90 4.81
N LEU A 65 -8.73 18.76 5.34
CA LEU A 65 -9.58 17.71 5.89
C LEU A 65 -9.55 17.80 7.41
N ASP A 66 -10.29 18.75 7.98
CA ASP A 66 -10.26 19.03 9.43
C ASP A 66 -10.97 17.94 10.27
N THR A 67 -12.03 17.33 9.74
CA THR A 67 -12.84 16.34 10.45
C THR A 67 -13.29 15.18 9.56
N THR A 68 -13.68 14.06 10.18
CA THR A 68 -14.37 12.96 9.51
C THR A 68 -15.36 12.30 10.46
N VAL A 69 -16.18 11.37 9.94
CA VAL A 69 -17.16 10.63 10.74
C VAL A 69 -16.70 9.19 10.92
N VAL A 70 -16.42 8.80 12.16
CA VAL A 70 -16.07 7.42 12.55
C VAL A 70 -17.11 6.90 13.52
N ASP A 71 -17.67 5.71 13.26
CA ASP A 71 -18.70 5.09 14.11
C ASP A 71 -19.91 6.01 14.42
N GLY A 72 -20.26 6.88 13.47
CA GLY A 72 -21.36 7.84 13.58
C GLY A 72 -21.05 9.09 14.42
N LYS A 73 -19.78 9.31 14.79
CA LYS A 73 -19.33 10.51 15.51
C LYS A 73 -18.34 11.29 14.67
N GLU A 74 -18.48 12.61 14.70
CA GLU A 74 -17.47 13.52 14.15
C GLU A 74 -16.21 13.48 15.03
N VAL A 75 -15.05 13.37 14.38
CA VAL A 75 -13.73 13.33 15.02
C VAL A 75 -12.78 14.23 14.25
N ASP A 76 -11.87 14.87 14.99
CA ASP A 76 -10.85 15.74 14.41
C ASP A 76 -9.76 14.92 13.72
N ILE A 77 -9.17 15.53 12.69
CA ILE A 77 -8.05 14.98 11.94
C ILE A 77 -6.83 15.88 12.14
N THR A 78 -5.67 15.25 12.30
CA THR A 78 -4.38 15.92 12.28
C THR A 78 -3.50 15.31 11.20
N GLU A 79 -2.96 16.15 10.32
CA GLU A 79 -1.99 15.74 9.31
C GLU A 79 -0.58 15.66 9.94
N GLU A 80 0.03 14.48 9.90
CA GLU A 80 1.37 14.24 10.44
C GLU A 80 2.29 13.65 9.34
N ILE A 81 3.48 14.24 9.13
CA ILE A 81 4.52 13.60 8.31
C ILE A 81 5.21 12.55 9.18
N ILE A 82 4.93 11.27 8.92
CA ILE A 82 5.42 10.14 9.74
C ILE A 82 6.68 9.49 9.16
N TRP A 83 6.97 9.72 7.89
CA TRP A 83 8.17 9.24 7.22
C TRP A 83 8.54 10.25 6.14
N ALA A 84 9.83 10.48 5.91
CA ALA A 84 10.27 11.44 4.90
C ALA A 84 11.60 11.05 4.28
N LYS A 85 11.71 11.36 3.00
CA LYS A 85 12.94 11.37 2.20
C LYS A 85 12.93 12.60 1.28
N PRO A 86 14.06 12.96 0.65
CA PRO A 86 14.16 14.23 -0.09
C PRO A 86 13.07 14.48 -1.13
N PHE A 87 12.52 13.41 -1.74
CA PHE A 87 11.51 13.51 -2.80
C PHE A 87 10.08 13.17 -2.34
N CYS A 88 9.87 12.76 -1.08
CA CYS A 88 8.56 12.31 -0.62
C CYS A 88 8.42 12.42 0.90
N GLY A 89 7.32 13.01 1.36
CA GLY A 89 6.77 12.80 2.69
C GLY A 89 5.69 11.73 2.66
N LEU A 90 5.54 10.96 3.74
CA LEU A 90 4.38 10.11 3.98
C LEU A 90 3.50 10.82 5.00
N LEU A 91 2.35 11.31 4.54
CA LEU A 91 1.35 11.96 5.39
C LEU A 91 0.44 10.91 6.01
N HIS A 92 0.19 11.05 7.31
CA HIS A 92 -0.81 10.32 8.07
C HIS A 92 -1.94 11.27 8.46
N PHE A 93 -3.17 10.90 8.11
CA PHE A 93 -4.36 11.60 8.59
C PHE A 93 -4.83 10.96 9.89
N LYS A 94 -4.21 11.39 10.99
CA LYS A 94 -4.47 10.86 12.32
C LYS A 94 -5.82 11.35 12.81
N ARG A 95 -6.72 10.41 13.09
CA ARG A 95 -8.06 10.66 13.63
C ARG A 95 -8.02 10.60 15.15
N ASP A 96 -8.64 11.56 15.85
CA ASP A 96 -8.71 11.57 17.32
C ASP A 96 -9.70 10.51 17.84
N LEU A 97 -9.22 9.28 17.99
CA LEU A 97 -10.01 8.11 18.37
C LEU A 97 -9.66 7.61 19.78
N PRO A 98 -10.63 7.10 20.56
CA PRO A 98 -10.37 6.55 21.89
C PRO A 98 -9.40 5.35 21.82
N GLN A 99 -8.40 5.32 22.70
CA GLN A 99 -7.38 4.24 22.75
C GLN A 99 -7.97 2.83 22.99
N SER A 100 -9.16 2.73 23.57
CA SER A 100 -9.87 1.46 23.77
C SER A 100 -10.53 0.91 22.50
N ARG A 101 -10.65 1.73 21.43
CA ARG A 101 -11.22 1.32 20.16
C ARG A 101 -10.24 0.41 19.42
N LYS A 102 -10.77 -0.58 18.71
CA LYS A 102 -9.95 -1.40 17.80
C LYS A 102 -9.43 -0.53 16.64
N ASP A 103 -8.17 -0.70 16.28
CA ASP A 103 -7.59 -0.01 15.12
C ASP A 103 -8.26 -0.43 13.80
N ASP A 104 -8.44 0.54 12.92
CA ASP A 104 -8.87 0.27 11.54
C ASP A 104 -7.70 -0.27 10.70
N PRO A 105 -7.99 -0.94 9.57
CA PRO A 105 -6.95 -1.35 8.64
C PRO A 105 -6.17 -0.14 8.09
N LYS A 106 -4.85 -0.25 8.06
CA LYS A 106 -3.96 0.77 7.48
C LYS A 106 -3.98 0.69 5.96
N ILE A 107 -4.10 1.83 5.31
CA ILE A 107 -4.00 1.94 3.85
C ILE A 107 -2.94 2.97 3.46
N LEU A 108 -1.99 2.53 2.62
CA LEU A 108 -1.06 3.39 1.91
C LEU A 108 -1.65 3.74 0.54
N ILE A 109 -2.02 5.00 0.36
CA ILE A 109 -2.40 5.58 -0.93
C ILE A 109 -1.13 6.12 -1.59
N VAL A 110 -0.79 5.57 -2.76
CA VAL A 110 0.33 6.04 -3.56
C VAL A 110 -0.22 6.99 -4.62
N SER A 111 0.00 8.28 -4.39
CA SER A 111 -0.43 9.36 -5.26
C SER A 111 0.44 9.45 -6.52
N PRO A 112 -0.13 9.87 -7.67
CA PRO A 112 0.62 9.98 -8.91
C PRO A 112 1.65 11.11 -8.87
N MET A 113 2.83 10.85 -9.44
CA MET A 113 3.81 11.89 -9.78
C MET A 113 3.64 12.38 -11.21
N SER A 114 2.42 12.42 -11.74
CA SER A 114 2.12 12.91 -13.09
C SER A 114 2.00 14.44 -13.12
N GLY A 115 2.95 15.13 -12.49
CA GLY A 115 3.04 16.59 -12.52
C GLY A 115 2.18 17.34 -11.52
N HIS A 116 1.53 16.68 -10.57
CA HIS A 116 0.59 17.31 -9.64
C HIS A 116 0.79 16.82 -8.21
N TYR A 117 0.29 17.59 -7.24
CA TYR A 117 0.39 17.26 -5.81
C TYR A 117 -0.62 16.19 -5.38
N ALA A 118 -0.33 15.53 -4.26
CA ALA A 118 -1.17 14.47 -3.69
C ALA A 118 -2.61 14.93 -3.35
N THR A 119 -2.82 16.23 -3.20
CA THR A 119 -4.11 16.84 -2.91
C THR A 119 -5.15 16.64 -4.04
N LEU A 120 -4.74 16.29 -5.27
CA LEU A 120 -5.68 15.79 -6.28
C LEU A 120 -6.50 14.58 -5.82
N LEU A 121 -5.97 13.83 -4.85
CA LEU A 121 -6.65 12.71 -4.21
C LEU A 121 -7.37 13.13 -2.91
N ARG A 122 -7.64 14.43 -2.67
CA ARG A 122 -8.37 14.91 -1.48
C ARG A 122 -9.69 14.16 -1.30
N GLY A 123 -10.49 14.06 -2.37
CA GLY A 123 -11.75 13.31 -2.33
C GLY A 123 -11.57 11.80 -2.16
N THR A 124 -10.44 11.24 -2.60
CA THR A 124 -10.05 9.84 -2.34
C THR A 124 -9.79 9.61 -0.85
N VAL A 125 -8.99 10.49 -0.23
CA VAL A 125 -8.67 10.45 1.20
C VAL A 125 -9.94 10.64 2.02
N GLU A 126 -10.72 11.68 1.73
CA GLU A 126 -12.00 12.01 2.39
C GLU A 126 -12.94 10.81 2.44
N ALA A 127 -13.10 10.08 1.34
CA ALA A 127 -14.02 8.94 1.25
C ALA A 127 -13.57 7.71 2.07
N LEU A 128 -12.27 7.57 2.32
CA LEU A 128 -11.68 6.41 2.98
C LEU A 128 -11.47 6.62 4.49
N LEU A 129 -11.28 7.86 4.92
CA LEU A 129 -11.09 8.26 6.32
C LEU A 129 -12.13 7.70 7.31
N PRO A 130 -13.43 7.58 6.97
CA PRO A 130 -14.42 7.00 7.89
C PRO A 130 -14.13 5.56 8.31
N ASN A 131 -13.43 4.78 7.47
CA ASN A 131 -13.32 3.32 7.62
C ASN A 131 -11.88 2.81 7.75
N LEU A 132 -10.88 3.61 7.37
CA LEU A 132 -9.49 3.19 7.24
C LEU A 132 -8.55 4.16 7.95
N ASP A 133 -7.39 3.65 8.36
CA ASP A 133 -6.28 4.46 8.83
C ASP A 133 -5.42 4.88 7.63
N VAL A 134 -5.54 6.14 7.21
CA VAL A 134 -5.12 6.60 5.88
C VAL A 134 -3.74 7.26 5.90
N TYR A 135 -2.87 6.74 5.03
CA TYR A 135 -1.54 7.27 4.76
C TYR A 135 -1.43 7.58 3.27
N ILE A 136 -0.85 8.71 2.89
CA ILE A 136 -0.67 9.08 1.47
C ILE A 136 0.76 9.53 1.18
N THR A 137 1.30 9.11 0.04
CA THR A 137 2.57 9.65 -0.46
C THR A 137 2.35 11.09 -0.91
N ASP A 138 3.21 11.99 -0.46
CA ASP A 138 3.18 13.40 -0.81
C ASP A 138 4.54 13.78 -1.41
N TRP A 139 4.57 13.81 -2.74
CA TRP A 139 5.80 13.98 -3.52
C TRP A 139 6.24 15.45 -3.54
N GLU A 140 7.55 15.64 -3.48
CA GLU A 140 8.15 16.98 -3.49
C GLU A 140 8.39 17.46 -4.92
N ASP A 141 8.15 18.75 -5.16
CA ASP A 141 8.46 19.41 -6.42
C ASP A 141 9.97 19.37 -6.69
N ALA A 142 10.41 18.73 -7.78
CA ALA A 142 11.82 18.44 -8.00
C ALA A 142 12.70 19.70 -8.03
N ARG A 143 12.14 20.87 -8.41
CA ARG A 143 12.88 22.14 -8.37
C ARG A 143 13.17 22.62 -6.94
N GLN A 144 12.46 22.12 -5.94
CA GLN A 144 12.68 22.40 -4.52
C GLN A 144 13.64 21.43 -3.85
N VAL A 145 14.05 20.35 -4.53
CA VAL A 145 15.00 19.36 -4.00
C VAL A 145 16.43 19.69 -4.44
N PRO A 146 17.34 20.04 -3.51
CA PRO A 146 18.75 20.30 -3.81
C PRO A 146 19.40 19.18 -4.63
N VAL A 147 20.32 19.54 -5.55
CA VAL A 147 21.10 18.54 -6.31
C VAL A 147 21.95 17.65 -5.40
N ALA A 148 22.39 18.18 -4.26
CA ALA A 148 23.16 17.44 -3.26
C ALA A 148 22.39 16.28 -2.61
N ASP A 149 21.06 16.32 -2.61
CA ASP A 149 20.21 15.27 -2.02
C ASP A 149 19.99 14.07 -2.96
N GLY A 150 20.72 14.03 -4.07
CA GLY A 150 20.81 12.86 -4.94
C GLY A 150 19.87 12.89 -6.15
N ARG A 151 19.77 11.74 -6.81
CA ARG A 151 18.87 11.51 -7.94
C ARG A 151 17.58 10.83 -7.46
N PHE A 152 16.59 10.84 -8.33
CA PHE A 152 15.34 10.13 -8.12
C PHE A 152 14.85 9.60 -9.47
N ASP A 153 14.80 8.29 -9.60
CA ASP A 153 14.33 7.58 -10.79
C ASP A 153 13.16 6.61 -10.46
N LEU A 154 12.72 5.79 -11.42
CA LEU A 154 11.61 4.84 -11.20
C LEU A 154 12.00 3.74 -10.19
N ASP A 155 13.28 3.38 -10.14
CA ASP A 155 13.78 2.42 -9.15
C ASP A 155 13.77 3.02 -7.73
N ASP A 156 14.15 4.29 -7.58
CA ASP A 156 14.02 5.01 -6.32
C ASP A 156 12.56 5.11 -5.87
N TYR A 157 11.61 5.31 -6.80
CA TYR A 157 10.17 5.30 -6.52
C TYR A 157 9.71 3.95 -5.96
N ILE A 158 10.06 2.84 -6.61
CA ILE A 158 9.73 1.47 -6.17
C ILE A 158 10.31 1.21 -4.78
N GLU A 159 11.56 1.61 -4.56
CA GLU A 159 12.25 1.46 -3.29
C GLU A 159 11.59 2.27 -2.18
N TYR A 160 11.13 3.50 -2.46
CA TYR A 160 10.39 4.32 -1.49
C TYR A 160 9.07 3.63 -1.08
N ILE A 161 8.32 3.06 -2.03
CA ILE A 161 7.10 2.30 -1.71
C ILE A 161 7.42 1.13 -0.77
N MET A 162 8.46 0.33 -1.10
CA MET A 162 8.86 -0.81 -0.27
C MET A 162 9.23 -0.37 1.15
N GLN A 163 10.00 0.71 1.28
CA GLN A 163 10.39 1.27 2.58
C GLN A 163 9.20 1.82 3.38
N MET A 164 8.24 2.47 2.72
CA MET A 164 7.01 2.93 3.39
C MET A 164 6.15 1.76 3.85
N LEU A 165 6.04 0.69 3.05
CA LEU A 165 5.36 -0.54 3.47
C LEU A 165 6.09 -1.23 4.64
N HIS A 166 7.43 -1.24 4.67
CA HIS A 166 8.19 -1.70 5.83
C HIS A 166 7.96 -0.84 7.07
N TYR A 167 7.90 0.48 6.90
CA TYR A 167 7.66 1.43 7.98
C TYR A 167 6.27 1.24 8.60
N LEU A 168 5.23 1.14 7.77
CA LEU A 168 3.85 0.88 8.20
C LEU A 168 3.70 -0.54 8.77
N GLY A 169 4.52 -1.48 8.31
CA GLY A 169 4.60 -2.85 8.82
C GLY A 169 3.55 -3.80 8.24
N PRO A 170 3.39 -5.00 8.83
CA PRO A 170 2.51 -6.05 8.29
C PRO A 170 1.03 -5.67 8.34
N ASN A 171 0.24 -6.33 7.49
CA ASN A 171 -1.20 -6.10 7.31
C ASN A 171 -1.56 -4.69 6.83
N THR A 172 -0.63 -4.03 6.15
CA THR A 172 -0.90 -2.78 5.43
C THR A 172 -1.58 -3.11 4.09
N HIS A 173 -2.51 -2.28 3.67
CA HIS A 173 -3.16 -2.33 2.36
C HIS A 173 -2.57 -1.23 1.48
N VAL A 174 -2.43 -1.46 0.18
CA VAL A 174 -1.91 -0.45 -0.75
C VAL A 174 -2.91 -0.13 -1.85
N LEU A 175 -3.05 1.14 -2.18
CA LEU A 175 -3.87 1.65 -3.27
C LEU A 175 -3.03 2.57 -4.14
N ALA A 176 -3.01 2.32 -5.45
CA ALA A 176 -2.29 3.10 -6.44
C ALA A 176 -3.27 3.69 -7.45
N VAL A 177 -3.08 4.98 -7.77
CA VAL A 177 -3.97 5.72 -8.67
C VAL A 177 -3.20 6.21 -9.90
N CYS A 178 -3.57 5.74 -11.08
CA CYS A 178 -2.93 6.08 -12.34
C CYS A 178 -1.48 5.58 -12.41
N GLN A 179 -0.53 6.49 -12.71
CA GLN A 179 0.90 6.24 -12.93
C GLN A 179 1.59 5.32 -11.88
N PRO A 180 1.33 5.42 -10.57
CA PRO A 180 1.95 4.58 -9.55
C PRO A 180 1.54 3.12 -9.61
N SER A 181 0.54 2.75 -10.41
CA SER A 181 0.10 1.36 -10.51
C SER A 181 1.24 0.44 -10.94
N VAL A 182 2.11 0.89 -11.87
CA VAL A 182 3.29 0.14 -12.32
C VAL A 182 4.31 -0.04 -11.19
N PRO A 183 4.86 1.03 -10.56
CA PRO A 183 5.86 0.85 -9.50
C PRO A 183 5.30 0.18 -8.24
N VAL A 184 4.03 0.37 -7.88
CA VAL A 184 3.39 -0.39 -6.79
C VAL A 184 3.31 -1.86 -7.13
N TYR A 185 2.93 -2.20 -8.36
CA TYR A 185 2.85 -3.60 -8.77
C TYR A 185 4.23 -4.28 -8.76
N ALA A 186 5.25 -3.56 -9.23
CA ALA A 186 6.64 -4.00 -9.17
C ALA A 186 7.14 -4.19 -7.74
N ALA A 187 6.90 -3.21 -6.85
CA ALA A 187 7.25 -3.29 -5.43
C ALA A 187 6.63 -4.53 -4.76
N VAL A 188 5.33 -4.76 -4.97
CA VAL A 188 4.63 -5.90 -4.40
C VAL A 188 5.16 -7.23 -4.94
N ALA A 189 5.45 -7.32 -6.25
CA ALA A 189 6.07 -8.50 -6.85
C ALA A 189 7.43 -8.84 -6.20
N LEU A 190 8.28 -7.83 -6.02
CA LEU A 190 9.59 -7.97 -5.39
C LEU A 190 9.50 -8.39 -3.91
N MET A 191 8.60 -7.77 -3.15
CA MET A 191 8.36 -8.09 -1.74
C MET A 191 7.82 -9.52 -1.58
N GLU A 192 6.84 -9.90 -2.41
CA GLU A 192 6.28 -11.25 -2.41
C GLU A 192 7.33 -12.29 -2.79
N GLU A 193 8.14 -12.06 -3.82
CA GLU A 193 9.22 -12.96 -4.19
C GLU A 193 10.18 -13.21 -3.02
N ASN A 194 10.56 -12.14 -2.33
CA ASN A 194 11.45 -12.18 -1.17
C ASN A 194 10.80 -12.79 0.09
N GLY A 195 9.50 -13.12 0.06
CA GLY A 195 8.77 -13.63 1.22
C GLY A 195 8.65 -12.61 2.35
N ASP A 196 8.58 -11.33 1.98
CA ASP A 196 8.52 -10.21 2.91
C ASP A 196 7.24 -10.24 3.75
N LYS A 197 7.39 -10.06 5.08
CA LYS A 197 6.25 -10.03 6.00
C LYS A 197 5.43 -8.74 5.89
N CYS A 198 6.03 -7.68 5.33
CA CYS A 198 5.37 -6.40 5.11
C CYS A 198 4.81 -6.27 3.69
N ALA A 199 4.88 -7.32 2.86
CA ALA A 199 4.10 -7.37 1.63
C ALA A 199 2.63 -7.13 1.96
N PRO A 200 1.93 -6.25 1.22
CA PRO A 200 0.62 -5.78 1.64
C PRO A 200 -0.41 -6.91 1.64
N ALA A 201 -1.47 -6.75 2.43
CA ALA A 201 -2.56 -7.72 2.47
C ALA A 201 -3.41 -7.65 1.18
N THR A 202 -3.62 -6.43 0.68
CA THR A 202 -4.29 -6.15 -0.60
C THR A 202 -3.54 -5.09 -1.38
N MET A 203 -3.67 -5.16 -2.70
CA MET A 203 -3.20 -4.15 -3.65
C MET A 203 -4.37 -3.76 -4.55
N THR A 204 -4.74 -2.48 -4.51
CA THR A 204 -5.75 -1.88 -5.39
C THR A 204 -5.07 -1.00 -6.43
N LEU A 205 -5.34 -1.24 -7.71
CA LEU A 205 -4.81 -0.46 -8.84
C LEU A 205 -5.98 0.20 -9.57
N MET A 206 -5.96 1.51 -9.75
CA MET A 206 -7.06 2.27 -10.34
C MET A 206 -6.59 3.09 -11.53
N GLY A 207 -7.14 2.82 -12.72
CA GLY A 207 -6.83 3.55 -13.96
C GLY A 207 -5.33 3.58 -14.28
N GLY A 208 -4.61 2.49 -14.03
CA GLY A 208 -3.15 2.39 -14.19
C GLY A 208 -2.69 1.82 -15.53
N PRO A 209 -1.60 2.34 -16.11
CA PRO A 209 -1.05 1.87 -17.39
C PRO A 209 -0.20 0.60 -17.22
N ILE A 210 -0.79 -0.50 -16.74
CA ILE A 210 -0.05 -1.76 -16.50
C ILE A 210 0.36 -2.41 -17.83
N ASP A 211 -0.53 -2.42 -18.81
CA ASP A 211 -0.19 -2.81 -20.18
C ASP A 211 -0.81 -1.86 -21.20
N THR A 212 -0.04 -0.85 -21.62
CA THR A 212 -0.47 0.18 -22.58
C THR A 212 -0.66 -0.32 -24.01
N ARG A 213 -0.37 -1.60 -24.29
CA ARG A 213 -0.68 -2.24 -25.58
C ARG A 213 -2.16 -2.61 -25.68
N GLU A 214 -2.82 -2.79 -24.53
CA GLU A 214 -4.26 -3.02 -24.44
C GLU A 214 -4.95 -1.67 -24.62
N ALA A 215 -5.81 -1.54 -25.64
CA ALA A 215 -6.50 -0.29 -25.98
C ALA A 215 -5.59 0.97 -25.96
N PRO A 216 -4.63 1.08 -26.90
CA PRO A 216 -3.72 2.22 -26.96
C PRO A 216 -4.48 3.55 -27.09
N THR A 217 -4.05 4.56 -26.33
CA THR A 217 -4.55 5.93 -26.36
C THR A 217 -3.57 6.85 -27.09
N ALA A 218 -3.98 8.10 -27.35
CA ALA A 218 -3.13 9.08 -28.02
C ALA A 218 -1.79 9.34 -27.30
N VAL A 219 -1.76 9.17 -25.97
CA VAL A 219 -0.55 9.28 -25.16
C VAL A 219 0.44 8.17 -25.51
N ASN A 220 -0.06 6.97 -25.77
CA ASN A 220 0.76 5.81 -26.14
C ASN A 220 1.39 5.99 -27.52
N ASP A 221 0.60 6.43 -28.50
CA ASP A 221 1.06 6.63 -29.88
C ASP A 221 2.19 7.68 -29.95
N LEU A 222 2.07 8.78 -29.20
CA LEU A 222 3.08 9.83 -29.16
C LEU A 222 4.42 9.31 -28.61
N ALA A 223 4.38 8.51 -27.55
CA ALA A 223 5.57 7.96 -26.93
C ALA A 223 6.34 7.06 -27.91
N VAL A 224 5.62 6.19 -28.61
CA VAL A 224 6.19 5.27 -29.61
C VAL A 224 6.72 6.01 -30.83
N GLU A 225 5.99 7.00 -31.36
CA GLU A 225 6.39 7.73 -32.57
C GLU A 225 7.66 8.57 -32.35
N LYS A 226 7.77 9.26 -31.21
CA LYS A 226 8.88 10.18 -30.94
C LYS A 226 10.13 9.49 -30.42
N GLY A 227 9.96 8.39 -29.67
CA GLY A 227 11.05 7.69 -29.00
C GLY A 227 11.73 8.53 -27.90
N ILE A 228 12.60 7.89 -27.11
CA ILE A 228 13.15 8.49 -25.89
C ILE A 228 14.08 9.70 -26.14
N ASP A 229 14.87 9.66 -27.22
CA ASP A 229 15.81 10.74 -27.58
C ASP A 229 15.12 12.06 -27.91
N TRP A 230 13.88 12.00 -28.39
CA TRP A 230 13.09 13.20 -28.63
C TRP A 230 12.69 13.84 -27.30
N PHE A 231 12.14 13.07 -26.35
CA PHE A 231 11.75 13.60 -25.04
C PHE A 231 12.95 14.22 -24.32
N LYS A 232 14.09 13.51 -24.28
CA LYS A 232 15.32 14.00 -23.66
C LYS A 232 15.78 15.36 -24.20
N ARG A 233 15.59 15.61 -25.50
CA ARG A 233 16.01 16.88 -26.15
C ARG A 233 14.99 18.00 -26.05
N ASN A 234 13.70 17.67 -25.96
CA ASN A 234 12.62 18.66 -26.10
C ASN A 234 11.95 19.05 -24.78
N VAL A 235 11.92 18.15 -23.79
CA VAL A 235 11.14 18.40 -22.55
C VAL A 235 12.00 18.52 -21.29
N VAL A 236 13.27 18.16 -21.35
CA VAL A 236 14.19 18.28 -20.21
C VAL A 236 14.83 19.66 -20.16
N MET A 237 14.81 20.28 -18.98
CA MET A 237 15.38 21.59 -18.72
C MET A 237 16.11 21.64 -17.38
N GLU A 238 17.03 22.58 -17.25
CA GLU A 238 17.68 22.90 -15.97
C GLU A 238 16.81 23.82 -15.14
N VAL A 239 16.68 23.48 -13.86
CA VAL A 239 16.04 24.34 -12.87
C VAL A 239 16.87 25.64 -12.72
N PRO A 240 16.25 26.82 -12.90
CA PRO A 240 16.95 28.10 -12.79
C PRO A 240 17.13 28.55 -11.33
N PHE A 241 18.09 29.45 -11.09
CA PHE A 241 18.20 30.18 -9.84
C PHE A 241 16.96 31.07 -9.66
N PRO A 242 16.38 31.23 -8.45
CA PRO A 242 16.91 30.89 -7.12
C PRO A 242 16.38 29.59 -6.51
N HIS A 243 15.76 28.70 -7.28
CA HIS A 243 15.19 27.46 -6.72
C HIS A 243 16.27 26.57 -6.08
N LYS A 244 15.92 25.84 -5.01
CA LYS A 244 16.86 24.99 -4.26
C LYS A 244 17.51 23.92 -5.13
N GLY A 245 16.76 23.38 -6.09
CA GLY A 245 17.21 22.42 -7.08
C GLY A 245 17.98 23.04 -8.24
N PHE A 246 18.52 24.26 -8.13
CA PHE A 246 19.28 24.92 -9.20
C PHE A 246 20.24 23.95 -9.90
N THR A 247 20.23 23.94 -11.25
CA THR A 247 20.96 23.03 -12.15
C THR A 247 20.46 21.58 -12.23
N ARG A 248 19.44 21.19 -11.45
CA ARG A 248 18.78 19.88 -11.60
C ARG A 248 18.11 19.80 -12.96
N GLN A 249 18.26 18.65 -13.63
CA GLN A 249 17.55 18.33 -14.87
C GLN A 249 16.14 17.85 -14.52
N VAL A 250 15.14 18.52 -15.04
CA VAL A 250 13.73 18.24 -14.75
C VAL A 250 12.90 18.24 -16.04
N TYR A 251 11.76 17.56 -16.00
CA TYR A 251 10.64 17.85 -16.88
C TYR A 251 9.73 18.88 -16.17
N PRO A 252 9.75 20.16 -16.59
CA PRO A 252 9.07 21.21 -15.85
C PRO A 252 7.54 21.07 -15.85
N GLY A 253 6.88 21.37 -14.73
CA GLY A 253 5.42 21.28 -14.59
C GLY A 253 4.68 22.17 -15.59
N PHE A 254 5.18 23.37 -15.88
CA PHE A 254 4.56 24.24 -16.88
C PHE A 254 4.66 23.65 -18.31
N LEU A 255 5.71 22.87 -18.59
CA LEU A 255 5.80 22.13 -19.84
C LEU A 255 4.91 20.89 -19.85
N GLN A 256 4.50 20.36 -18.71
CA GLN A 256 3.52 19.28 -18.63
C GLN A 256 2.13 19.79 -19.00
N LEU A 257 1.73 20.93 -18.44
CA LEU A 257 0.53 21.65 -18.85
C LEU A 257 0.57 22.01 -20.34
N SER A 258 1.73 22.48 -20.83
CA SER A 258 1.92 22.87 -22.23
C SER A 258 2.35 21.76 -23.19
N GLY A 259 2.62 20.55 -22.69
CA GLY A 259 3.18 19.44 -23.46
C GLY A 259 2.11 18.78 -24.32
N PHE A 260 0.89 18.74 -23.79
CA PHE A 260 -0.33 18.56 -24.57
C PHE A 260 -0.58 19.72 -25.55
N MET A 261 -0.04 20.91 -25.25
CA MET A 261 -0.27 22.15 -26.01
C MET A 261 0.70 22.35 -27.19
N SER A 262 1.71 21.52 -27.42
CA SER A 262 2.53 21.64 -28.66
C SER A 262 1.83 21.14 -29.93
N MET A 263 0.58 20.68 -29.81
CA MET A 263 -0.33 20.43 -30.94
C MET A 263 -1.08 21.71 -31.31
N ASN A 264 -0.62 22.39 -32.37
CA ASN A 264 -1.27 23.51 -33.06
C ASN A 264 -1.59 24.75 -32.21
N LEU A 265 -0.68 25.74 -32.25
CA LEU A 265 -0.97 27.18 -32.49
C LEU A 265 -2.36 27.74 -32.12
N ASP A 266 -3.33 27.26 -32.91
CA ASP A 266 -4.66 27.81 -33.08
C ASP A 266 -5.75 27.05 -32.29
N ARG A 267 -5.42 25.93 -31.62
CA ARG A 267 -6.35 25.08 -30.85
C ARG A 267 -6.23 25.20 -29.32
N HIS A 268 -5.42 26.14 -28.83
CA HIS A 268 -4.84 26.12 -27.47
C HIS A 268 -5.77 26.31 -26.27
N MET A 269 -6.96 26.90 -26.41
CA MET A 269 -7.89 27.02 -25.28
C MET A 269 -9.03 26.01 -25.31
N VAL A 270 -9.36 25.49 -26.51
CA VAL A 270 -10.47 24.54 -26.69
C VAL A 270 -10.04 23.13 -26.28
N ALA A 271 -8.85 22.69 -26.71
CA ALA A 271 -8.33 21.36 -26.34
C ALA A 271 -8.10 21.18 -24.83
N HIS A 272 -7.64 22.22 -24.12
CA HIS A 272 -7.49 22.19 -22.67
C HIS A 272 -8.85 22.09 -21.95
N ARG A 273 -9.86 22.79 -22.46
CA ARG A 273 -11.22 22.74 -21.91
C ARG A 273 -11.88 21.39 -22.19
N ASP A 274 -11.73 20.85 -23.39
CA ASP A 274 -12.31 19.57 -23.79
C ASP A 274 -11.65 18.41 -23.05
N PHE A 275 -10.32 18.40 -22.92
CA PHE A 275 -9.58 17.43 -22.10
C PHE A 275 -10.01 17.47 -20.63
N PHE A 276 -10.11 18.67 -20.05
CA PHE A 276 -10.61 18.85 -18.69
C PHE A 276 -12.06 18.35 -18.55
N GLN A 277 -12.91 18.66 -19.52
CA GLN A 277 -14.30 18.23 -19.54
C GLN A 277 -14.43 16.70 -19.60
N HIS A 278 -13.55 16.02 -20.35
CA HIS A 278 -13.48 14.55 -20.40
C HIS A 278 -12.98 13.95 -19.08
N LEU A 279 -12.00 14.58 -18.42
CA LEU A 279 -11.52 14.11 -17.11
C LEU A 279 -12.65 14.01 -16.08
N ILE A 280 -13.47 15.06 -15.99
CA ILE A 280 -14.57 15.16 -15.01
C ILE A 280 -15.92 14.65 -15.56
N GLU A 281 -15.93 14.07 -16.76
CA GLU A 281 -17.17 13.65 -17.40
C GLU A 281 -17.86 12.55 -16.60
N GLY A 282 -19.13 12.79 -16.26
CA GLY A 282 -19.96 11.82 -15.54
C GLY A 282 -19.63 11.68 -14.04
N ASP A 283 -18.78 12.53 -13.47
CA ASP A 283 -18.40 12.48 -12.05
C ASP A 283 -19.55 12.84 -11.08
N GLY A 284 -20.57 13.54 -11.56
CA GLY A 284 -21.76 13.96 -10.84
C GLY A 284 -21.55 15.10 -9.84
N ASP A 285 -20.41 15.79 -9.87
CA ASP A 285 -20.09 16.89 -8.95
C ASP A 285 -20.56 18.27 -9.50
N SER A 286 -20.55 19.29 -8.63
CA SER A 286 -21.02 20.65 -8.96
C SER A 286 -19.96 21.47 -9.71
N ALA A 287 -20.40 22.52 -10.40
CA ALA A 287 -19.49 23.43 -11.11
C ALA A 287 -18.46 24.13 -10.19
N GLU A 288 -18.77 24.29 -8.90
CA GLU A 288 -17.83 24.84 -7.90
C GLU A 288 -16.72 23.84 -7.60
N LYS A 289 -17.05 22.56 -7.36
CA LYS A 289 -16.06 21.49 -7.20
C LYS A 289 -15.19 21.32 -8.45
N HIS A 290 -15.77 21.51 -9.64
CA HIS A 290 -15.00 21.54 -10.88
C HIS A 290 -14.05 22.73 -10.96
N ARG A 291 -14.39 23.89 -10.39
CA ARG A 291 -13.47 25.04 -10.32
C ARG A 291 -12.31 24.77 -9.35
N ASP A 292 -12.60 24.22 -8.17
CA ASP A 292 -11.56 23.90 -7.19
C ASP A 292 -10.60 22.85 -7.75
N PHE A 293 -11.15 21.83 -8.42
CA PHE A 293 -10.37 20.84 -9.16
C PHE A 293 -9.52 21.48 -10.26
N TYR A 294 -10.05 22.47 -10.99
CA TYR A 294 -9.28 23.19 -12.02
C TYR A 294 -8.08 23.93 -11.42
N ASP A 295 -8.28 24.64 -10.30
CA ASP A 295 -7.21 25.36 -9.61
C ASP A 295 -6.16 24.38 -9.04
N GLU A 296 -6.58 23.21 -8.57
CA GLU A 296 -5.71 22.12 -8.12
C GLU A 296 -4.94 21.44 -9.26
N TYR A 297 -5.60 21.26 -10.41
CA TYR A 297 -4.98 20.72 -11.63
C TYR A 297 -3.92 21.69 -12.19
N LEU A 298 -4.10 23.01 -12.03
CA LEU A 298 -3.08 23.98 -12.42
C LEU A 298 -1.89 24.03 -11.45
N ALA A 299 -2.00 23.44 -10.25
CA ALA A 299 -0.91 23.34 -9.29
C ALA A 299 0.06 22.21 -9.68
N VAL A 300 1.00 22.54 -10.56
CA VAL A 300 1.95 21.58 -11.12
C VAL A 300 3.33 21.60 -10.46
N MET A 301 3.97 20.42 -10.49
CA MET A 301 5.32 20.18 -9.98
C MET A 301 6.27 19.73 -11.09
N ASP A 302 7.55 20.07 -10.93
CA ASP A 302 8.61 19.57 -11.80
C ASP A 302 8.94 18.13 -11.43
N LEU A 303 9.22 17.29 -12.44
CA LEU A 303 9.65 15.90 -12.24
C LEU A 303 11.15 15.77 -12.53
N THR A 304 11.87 14.92 -11.82
CA THR A 304 13.26 14.61 -12.19
C THR A 304 13.31 14.01 -13.59
N SER A 305 14.31 14.43 -14.37
CA SER A 305 14.47 13.93 -15.74
C SER A 305 14.66 12.41 -15.80
N GLU A 306 15.35 11.86 -14.81
CA GLU A 306 15.66 10.44 -14.69
C GLU A 306 14.38 9.62 -14.50
N PHE A 307 13.54 9.99 -13.53
CA PHE A 307 12.25 9.35 -13.29
C PHE A 307 11.33 9.43 -14.51
N TYR A 308 11.18 10.63 -15.07
CA TYR A 308 10.28 10.83 -16.20
C TYR A 308 10.71 10.00 -17.43
N LEU A 309 11.98 10.10 -17.82
CA LEU A 309 12.49 9.41 -18.99
C LEU A 309 12.47 7.89 -18.81
N GLN A 310 12.89 7.38 -17.64
CA GLN A 310 12.83 5.95 -17.34
C GLN A 310 11.38 5.44 -17.37
N THR A 311 10.43 6.21 -16.84
CA THR A 311 9.01 5.83 -16.88
C THR A 311 8.49 5.76 -18.32
N VAL A 312 8.76 6.78 -19.15
CA VAL A 312 8.34 6.78 -20.56
C VAL A 312 8.94 5.59 -21.31
N GLU A 313 10.23 5.35 -21.14
CA GLU A 313 10.95 4.25 -21.80
C GLU A 313 10.42 2.89 -21.35
N THR A 314 10.46 2.60 -20.05
CA THR A 314 10.09 1.29 -19.50
C THR A 314 8.60 0.97 -19.65
N VAL A 315 7.71 1.94 -19.40
CA VAL A 315 6.26 1.69 -19.35
C VAL A 315 5.62 1.82 -20.73
N PHE A 316 5.89 2.91 -21.45
CA PHE A 316 5.13 3.28 -22.65
C PHE A 316 5.81 2.86 -23.96
N ILE A 317 7.14 2.73 -23.99
CA ILE A 317 7.88 2.35 -25.20
C ILE A 317 8.21 0.85 -25.17
N GLU A 318 8.96 0.43 -24.16
CA GLU A 318 9.43 -0.95 -24.03
C GLU A 318 8.33 -1.89 -23.56
N HIS A 319 7.42 -1.41 -22.72
CA HIS A 319 6.38 -2.21 -22.07
C HIS A 319 7.01 -3.34 -21.23
N SER A 320 8.05 -3.03 -20.47
CA SER A 320 8.93 -4.03 -19.88
C SER A 320 8.20 -4.86 -18.81
N LEU A 321 7.28 -4.28 -18.03
CA LEU A 321 6.52 -5.01 -17.01
C LEU A 321 5.62 -6.10 -17.60
N PRO A 322 4.69 -5.80 -18.53
CA PRO A 322 3.80 -6.82 -19.08
C PRO A 322 4.50 -7.78 -20.06
N LYS A 323 5.74 -7.49 -20.48
CA LYS A 323 6.60 -8.44 -21.22
C LYS A 323 7.46 -9.34 -20.32
N GLY A 324 7.51 -9.08 -19.02
CA GLY A 324 8.38 -9.80 -18.09
C GLY A 324 9.87 -9.44 -18.22
N GLU A 325 10.16 -8.24 -18.73
CA GLU A 325 11.50 -7.72 -19.00
C GLU A 325 11.89 -6.59 -18.02
N MET A 326 10.95 -6.13 -17.17
CA MET A 326 11.22 -5.06 -16.21
C MET A 326 12.25 -5.50 -15.16
N MET A 327 13.25 -4.65 -14.98
CA MET A 327 14.32 -4.84 -14.01
C MET A 327 14.22 -3.75 -12.94
N HIS A 328 14.46 -4.13 -11.68
CA HIS A 328 14.63 -3.21 -10.57
C HIS A 328 16.00 -3.44 -9.92
N ARG A 329 16.90 -2.46 -10.02
CA ARG A 329 18.30 -2.54 -9.51
C ARG A 329 19.01 -3.86 -9.85
N GLY A 330 18.83 -4.36 -11.07
CA GLY A 330 19.43 -5.61 -11.56
C GLY A 330 18.68 -6.89 -11.19
N LYS A 331 17.54 -6.79 -10.50
CA LYS A 331 16.64 -7.91 -10.21
C LYS A 331 15.40 -7.86 -11.12
N MET A 332 15.06 -8.98 -11.76
CA MET A 332 13.86 -9.06 -12.59
C MET A 332 12.60 -8.93 -11.73
N VAL A 333 11.63 -8.14 -12.19
CA VAL A 333 10.31 -8.02 -11.57
C VAL A 333 9.41 -9.09 -12.18
N ASP A 334 9.02 -10.08 -11.37
CA ASP A 334 8.14 -11.17 -11.81
C ASP A 334 6.77 -11.11 -11.10
N PRO A 335 5.72 -10.60 -11.76
CA PRO A 335 4.37 -10.53 -11.21
C PRO A 335 3.78 -11.89 -10.80
N GLN A 336 4.27 -13.00 -11.36
CA GLN A 336 3.81 -14.34 -11.00
C GLN A 336 4.20 -14.72 -9.56
N LYS A 337 5.15 -14.00 -8.95
CA LYS A 337 5.54 -14.23 -7.54
C LYS A 337 4.50 -13.73 -6.54
N ILE A 338 3.56 -12.91 -6.98
CA ILE A 338 2.49 -12.38 -6.13
C ILE A 338 1.50 -13.51 -5.84
N THR A 339 1.49 -13.94 -4.58
CA THR A 339 0.70 -15.11 -4.13
C THR A 339 -0.04 -14.84 -2.82
N GLY A 340 0.57 -14.03 -1.95
CA GLY A 340 0.06 -13.65 -0.64
C GLY A 340 -0.91 -12.46 -0.67
N THR A 341 -0.62 -11.48 -1.52
CA THR A 341 -1.38 -10.24 -1.69
C THR A 341 -2.63 -10.46 -2.54
N ALA A 342 -3.80 -9.95 -2.12
CA ALA A 342 -5.02 -9.95 -2.94
C ALA A 342 -5.02 -8.74 -3.91
N LEU A 343 -5.58 -8.90 -5.11
CA LEU A 343 -5.52 -7.88 -6.17
C LEU A 343 -6.92 -7.36 -6.54
N PHE A 344 -7.10 -6.04 -6.49
CA PHE A 344 -8.29 -5.35 -6.99
C PHE A 344 -7.89 -4.35 -8.08
N THR A 345 -8.47 -4.46 -9.28
CA THR A 345 -8.27 -3.50 -10.37
C THR A 345 -9.56 -2.74 -10.66
N VAL A 346 -9.49 -1.42 -10.83
CA VAL A 346 -10.62 -0.56 -11.17
C VAL A 346 -10.32 0.25 -12.44
N GLU A 347 -11.26 0.31 -13.36
CA GLU A 347 -11.18 1.10 -14.60
C GLU A 347 -12.45 1.94 -14.78
N GLY A 348 -12.37 3.02 -15.56
CA GLY A 348 -13.53 3.81 -15.99
C GLY A 348 -13.96 3.39 -17.38
N GLU A 349 -15.27 3.25 -17.60
CA GLU A 349 -15.82 2.88 -18.92
C GLU A 349 -15.44 3.89 -20.02
N ASN A 350 -15.37 5.18 -19.68
CA ASN A 350 -15.04 6.27 -20.59
C ASN A 350 -13.62 6.82 -20.35
N ASP A 351 -12.72 6.04 -19.74
CA ASP A 351 -11.34 6.46 -19.48
C ASP A 351 -10.55 6.53 -20.80
N ASP A 352 -10.20 7.75 -21.21
CA ASP A 352 -9.43 8.06 -22.41
C ASP A 352 -7.92 8.25 -22.15
N ILE A 353 -7.50 8.14 -20.87
CA ILE A 353 -6.11 8.24 -20.44
C ILE A 353 -5.50 6.84 -20.31
N SER A 354 -6.13 6.01 -19.49
CA SER A 354 -5.79 4.61 -19.28
C SER A 354 -6.94 3.76 -19.76
N GLY A 355 -6.93 3.46 -21.06
CA GLY A 355 -8.01 2.75 -21.74
C GLY A 355 -8.40 1.45 -21.04
N VAL A 356 -9.68 1.10 -21.15
CA VAL A 356 -10.22 -0.15 -20.59
C VAL A 356 -9.38 -1.35 -21.04
N GLY A 357 -8.94 -2.15 -20.08
CA GLY A 357 -8.04 -3.28 -20.29
C GLY A 357 -6.61 -3.04 -19.78
N GLN A 358 -6.12 -1.79 -19.79
CA GLN A 358 -4.74 -1.49 -19.39
C GLN A 358 -4.46 -1.82 -17.93
N THR A 359 -5.38 -1.51 -17.01
CA THR A 359 -5.25 -1.84 -15.57
C THR A 359 -5.61 -3.30 -15.34
N GLN A 360 -6.64 -3.79 -16.04
CA GLN A 360 -7.09 -5.18 -15.98
C GLN A 360 -5.96 -6.17 -16.33
N ALA A 361 -5.00 -5.76 -17.18
CA ALA A 361 -3.83 -6.57 -17.52
C ALA A 361 -3.06 -7.08 -16.29
N ALA A 362 -3.06 -6.35 -15.17
CA ALA A 362 -2.49 -6.84 -13.91
C ALA A 362 -3.09 -8.19 -13.48
N GLN A 363 -4.39 -8.41 -13.69
CA GLN A 363 -5.06 -9.66 -13.36
C GLN A 363 -4.51 -10.85 -14.15
N LYS A 364 -4.11 -10.62 -15.42
CA LYS A 364 -3.51 -11.64 -16.29
C LYS A 364 -2.08 -11.97 -15.84
N LEU A 365 -1.32 -10.94 -15.44
CA LEU A 365 0.08 -11.07 -15.03
C LEU A 365 0.24 -11.78 -13.66
N ALA A 366 -0.65 -11.51 -12.70
CA ALA A 366 -0.64 -12.18 -11.38
C ALA A 366 -1.54 -13.42 -11.37
N GLU A 367 -1.27 -14.36 -12.26
CA GLU A 367 -2.07 -15.59 -12.42
C GLU A 367 -2.10 -16.49 -11.19
N ASN A 368 -1.06 -16.41 -10.34
CA ASN A 368 -0.92 -17.22 -9.12
C ASN A 368 -1.74 -16.69 -7.93
N ILE A 369 -2.42 -15.55 -8.07
CA ILE A 369 -3.40 -15.10 -7.07
C ILE A 369 -4.71 -15.89 -7.28
N PRO A 370 -5.21 -16.58 -6.23
CA PRO A 370 -6.49 -17.29 -6.31
C PRO A 370 -7.63 -16.39 -6.80
N SER A 371 -8.53 -16.93 -7.63
CA SER A 371 -9.64 -16.16 -8.23
C SER A 371 -10.56 -15.50 -7.20
N ASN A 372 -10.77 -16.12 -6.03
CA ASN A 372 -11.56 -15.56 -4.93
C ASN A 372 -10.87 -14.40 -4.19
N ARG A 373 -9.62 -14.07 -4.55
CA ARG A 373 -8.84 -12.95 -4.01
C ARG A 373 -8.44 -11.96 -5.12
N ARG A 374 -9.08 -12.10 -6.29
CA ARG A 374 -8.99 -11.17 -7.40
C ARG A 374 -10.35 -10.54 -7.61
N LEU A 375 -10.36 -9.23 -7.77
CA LEU A 375 -11.55 -8.48 -8.15
C LEU A 375 -11.18 -7.53 -9.29
N HIS A 376 -12.04 -7.45 -10.30
CA HIS A 376 -11.95 -6.45 -11.34
C HIS A 376 -13.29 -5.75 -11.48
N TYR A 377 -13.27 -4.43 -11.61
CA TYR A 377 -14.47 -3.63 -11.72
C TYR A 377 -14.26 -2.52 -12.75
N ILE A 378 -15.23 -2.36 -13.65
CA ILE A 378 -15.31 -1.23 -14.57
C ILE A 378 -16.45 -0.36 -14.06
N GLN A 379 -16.16 0.88 -13.71
CA GLN A 379 -17.16 1.86 -13.29
C GLN A 379 -17.87 2.40 -14.53
N PRO A 380 -19.19 2.21 -14.66
CA PRO A 380 -19.94 2.73 -15.80
C PRO A 380 -19.94 4.26 -15.83
N SER A 381 -19.89 4.81 -17.03
CA SER A 381 -20.13 6.22 -17.36
C SER A 381 -19.19 7.24 -16.70
N VAL A 382 -18.00 6.83 -16.25
CA VAL A 382 -16.98 7.75 -15.73
C VAL A 382 -15.75 7.78 -16.62
N GLY A 383 -15.17 8.97 -16.77
CA GLY A 383 -13.81 9.14 -17.30
C GLY A 383 -12.74 8.80 -16.26
N HIS A 384 -11.48 9.13 -16.56
CA HIS A 384 -10.32 8.78 -15.74
C HIS A 384 -10.44 9.23 -14.27
N TYR A 385 -10.83 10.49 -14.04
CA TYR A 385 -10.90 11.07 -12.69
C TYR A 385 -12.03 10.47 -11.85
N GLY A 386 -13.16 10.16 -12.49
CA GLY A 386 -14.33 9.57 -11.81
C GLY A 386 -14.06 8.16 -11.24
N VAL A 387 -12.93 7.54 -11.58
CA VAL A 387 -12.46 6.26 -11.02
C VAL A 387 -11.94 6.42 -9.59
N PHE A 388 -11.44 7.60 -9.21
CA PHE A 388 -10.78 7.81 -7.91
C PHE A 388 -11.26 9.06 -7.17
N ASN A 389 -12.09 9.89 -7.78
CA ASN A 389 -12.71 11.04 -7.17
C ASN A 389 -14.14 11.25 -7.71
N GLY A 390 -14.88 12.22 -7.17
CA GLY A 390 -16.25 12.50 -7.56
C GLY A 390 -17.30 11.65 -6.83
N SER A 391 -18.58 11.94 -7.11
CA SER A 391 -19.71 11.30 -6.42
C SER A 391 -19.78 9.79 -6.67
N LYS A 392 -19.44 9.35 -7.89
CA LYS A 392 -19.39 7.94 -8.29
C LYS A 392 -18.33 7.16 -7.52
N TYR A 393 -17.12 7.70 -7.40
CA TYR A 393 -16.10 7.10 -6.55
C TYR A 393 -16.59 6.93 -5.10
N ARG A 394 -17.12 8.00 -4.48
CA ARG A 394 -17.57 7.99 -3.08
C ARG A 394 -18.70 6.98 -2.81
N SER A 395 -19.64 6.87 -3.74
CA SER A 395 -20.85 6.03 -3.56
C SER A 395 -20.69 4.59 -4.03
N GLU A 396 -19.80 4.31 -5.00
CA GLU A 396 -19.71 3.00 -5.64
C GLU A 396 -18.33 2.35 -5.48
N ILE A 397 -17.23 3.08 -5.68
CA ILE A 397 -15.87 2.51 -5.72
C ILE A 397 -15.25 2.41 -4.32
N ALA A 398 -15.26 3.49 -3.54
CA ALA A 398 -14.70 3.54 -2.19
C ALA A 398 -15.29 2.44 -1.26
N PRO A 399 -16.61 2.20 -1.23
CA PRO A 399 -17.18 1.09 -0.44
C PRO A 399 -16.67 -0.29 -0.89
N ARG A 400 -16.40 -0.49 -2.19
CA ARG A 400 -15.84 -1.75 -2.70
C ARG A 400 -14.40 -1.94 -2.25
N ILE A 401 -13.60 -0.87 -2.22
CA ILE A 401 -12.22 -0.90 -1.69
C ILE A 401 -12.24 -1.32 -0.22
N VAL A 402 -13.05 -0.64 0.59
CA VAL A 402 -13.20 -0.95 2.02
C VAL A 402 -13.64 -2.41 2.22
N LYS A 403 -14.65 -2.85 1.46
CA LYS A 403 -15.11 -4.25 1.52
C LYS A 403 -14.01 -5.24 1.12
N PHE A 404 -13.26 -4.96 0.06
CA PHE A 404 -12.18 -5.82 -0.41
C PHE A 404 -11.07 -5.99 0.64
N ILE A 405 -10.73 -4.89 1.33
CA ILE A 405 -9.80 -4.84 2.46
C ILE A 405 -10.32 -5.70 3.63
N GLN A 406 -11.59 -5.55 3.99
CA GLN A 406 -12.22 -6.33 5.07
C GLN A 406 -12.28 -7.83 4.76
N ASP A 407 -12.55 -8.19 3.51
CA ASP A 407 -12.58 -9.59 3.04
C ASP A 407 -11.16 -10.21 2.96
N ASN A 408 -10.11 -9.38 2.93
CA ASN A 408 -8.70 -9.80 2.81
C ASN A 408 -7.79 -9.12 3.85
N PRO A 409 -8.03 -9.29 5.17
CA PRO A 409 -7.39 -8.49 6.22
C PRO A 409 -5.89 -8.82 6.43
N ARG A 410 -5.38 -9.87 5.78
CA ARG A 410 -4.00 -10.35 5.94
C ARG A 410 -3.43 -10.89 4.65
N ASN A 411 -2.11 -10.82 4.54
CA ASN A 411 -1.36 -11.53 3.53
C ASN A 411 -1.31 -13.05 3.86
N VAL A 412 -1.83 -13.91 2.97
CA VAL A 412 -1.97 -15.35 3.28
C VAL A 412 -0.64 -16.07 3.32
N ARG A 413 0.37 -15.61 2.57
CA ARG A 413 1.72 -16.18 2.62
C ARG A 413 2.38 -15.86 3.95
N ALA A 414 2.28 -14.62 4.41
CA ALA A 414 2.74 -14.23 5.75
C ALA A 414 2.03 -15.05 6.85
N GLU A 415 0.72 -15.30 6.70
CA GLU A 415 -0.04 -16.13 7.64
C GLU A 415 0.42 -17.60 7.66
N GLN A 416 0.68 -18.19 6.49
CA GLN A 416 1.18 -19.56 6.37
C GLN A 416 2.59 -19.71 6.97
N VAL A 417 3.47 -18.73 6.75
CA VAL A 417 4.81 -18.69 7.37
C VAL A 417 4.69 -18.60 8.89
N SER A 418 3.80 -17.74 9.40
CA SER A 418 3.54 -17.62 10.84
C SER A 418 3.01 -18.93 11.45
N LYS A 419 1.99 -19.56 10.84
CA LYS A 419 1.44 -20.86 11.28
C LYS A 419 2.49 -21.97 11.27
N ARG A 420 3.36 -22.02 10.26
CA ARG A 420 4.48 -22.98 10.19
C ARG A 420 5.53 -22.72 11.27
N ALA A 421 5.87 -21.46 11.53
CA ALA A 421 6.81 -21.09 12.60
C ALA A 421 6.26 -21.48 13.98
N VAL A 422 4.99 -21.16 14.28
CA VAL A 422 4.32 -21.57 15.53
C VAL A 422 4.30 -23.08 15.68
N LYS A 423 3.98 -23.84 14.61
CA LYS A 423 4.01 -25.31 14.64
C LYS A 423 5.42 -25.87 14.84
N LYS A 424 6.45 -25.20 14.31
CA LYS A 424 7.87 -25.58 14.52
C LYS A 424 8.28 -25.33 15.96
N THR A 425 8.02 -24.16 16.52
CA THR A 425 8.31 -23.83 17.93
C THR A 425 7.53 -24.73 18.90
N LEU A 426 6.27 -25.05 18.61
CA LEU A 426 5.51 -26.02 19.41
C LEU A 426 6.12 -27.41 19.36
N ARG A 427 6.61 -27.86 18.19
CA ARG A 427 7.31 -29.13 18.04
C ARG A 427 8.65 -29.13 18.77
N GLU A 428 9.44 -28.06 18.67
CA GLU A 428 10.73 -27.91 19.36
C GLU A 428 10.54 -27.89 20.88
N ASN A 429 9.60 -27.09 21.39
CA ASN A 429 9.27 -27.08 22.82
C ASN A 429 8.73 -28.44 23.32
N THR A 430 7.97 -29.15 22.49
CA THR A 430 7.50 -30.51 22.83
C THR A 430 8.65 -31.51 22.80
N SER A 431 9.57 -31.40 21.84
CA SER A 431 10.77 -32.24 21.74
C SER A 431 11.77 -32.00 22.86
N GLU A 432 11.98 -30.76 23.30
CA GLU A 432 12.80 -30.44 24.48
C GLU A 432 12.18 -30.98 25.77
N LYS A 433 10.86 -30.86 25.93
CA LYS A 433 10.13 -31.41 27.08
C LYS A 433 10.14 -32.94 27.12
N ILE A 434 10.21 -33.59 25.95
CA ILE A 434 10.35 -35.06 25.81
C ILE A 434 11.81 -35.52 25.95
N ALA A 435 12.80 -34.71 25.58
CA ALA A 435 14.22 -35.07 25.69
C ALA A 435 14.74 -35.08 27.14
N GLY A 436 14.08 -34.35 28.05
CA GLY A 436 14.39 -34.32 29.47
C GLY A 436 13.59 -35.28 30.35
N ASP A 437 12.67 -36.10 29.81
CA ASP A 437 11.86 -37.05 30.60
C ASP A 437 12.64 -38.36 30.83
N PRO A 438 13.11 -38.65 32.06
CA PRO A 438 13.89 -39.85 32.37
C PRO A 438 13.08 -41.15 32.20
N LEU A 439 11.75 -41.07 32.08
CA LEU A 439 10.85 -42.22 31.95
C LEU A 439 10.59 -42.63 30.49
N ARG A 440 11.07 -41.84 29.51
CA ARG A 440 10.73 -42.01 28.09
C ARG A 440 11.01 -43.40 27.53
N GLU A 441 12.11 -44.03 27.94
CA GLU A 441 12.51 -45.36 27.45
C GLU A 441 11.70 -46.51 28.06
N ILE A 442 10.98 -46.24 29.15
CA ILE A 442 10.23 -47.24 29.92
C ILE A 442 8.74 -47.14 29.66
N LEU A 443 8.19 -45.94 29.44
CA LEU A 443 6.76 -45.76 29.20
C LEU A 443 6.37 -46.24 27.79
N LEU A 444 5.28 -46.99 27.72
CA LEU A 444 4.70 -47.46 26.47
C LEU A 444 3.42 -46.69 26.16
N ALA A 445 3.13 -46.48 24.87
CA ALA A 445 1.85 -45.92 24.45
C ALA A 445 0.70 -46.95 24.61
N GLU A 446 1.00 -48.24 24.45
CA GLU A 446 0.05 -49.35 24.53
C GLU A 446 0.75 -50.60 25.12
N PRO A 447 0.03 -51.53 25.77
CA PRO A 447 0.61 -52.73 26.35
C PRO A 447 1.16 -53.66 25.26
N LYS A 448 2.41 -54.12 25.44
CA LYS A 448 2.98 -55.21 24.63
C LYS A 448 2.39 -56.56 25.06
N GLY A 449 1.28 -56.97 24.46
CA GLY A 449 0.57 -58.20 24.84
C GLY A 449 -0.46 -57.97 25.94
N ALA A 450 -0.85 -59.03 26.65
CA ALA A 450 -1.73 -58.89 27.82
C ALA A 450 -0.99 -58.14 28.92
N ALA A 451 -1.63 -57.11 29.50
CA ALA A 451 -1.05 -56.36 30.61
C ALA A 451 -0.96 -57.25 31.86
N ASP A 452 0.10 -57.06 32.64
CA ASP A 452 0.28 -57.73 33.92
C ASP A 452 -0.69 -57.18 34.98
N ASP A 453 -1.08 -58.01 35.95
CA ASP A 453 -1.91 -57.59 37.10
C ASP A 453 -1.05 -56.85 38.15
N LEU A 454 -0.83 -55.55 37.94
CA LEU A 454 0.05 -54.75 38.79
C LEU A 454 -0.42 -54.69 40.26
N GLN A 455 -1.67 -55.09 40.56
CA GLN A 455 -2.18 -55.18 41.92
C GLN A 455 -1.49 -56.27 42.76
N LEU A 456 -0.76 -57.19 42.12
CA LEU A 456 0.09 -58.15 42.84
C LEU A 456 1.31 -57.50 43.52
N ILE A 457 1.65 -56.26 43.18
CA ILE A 457 2.65 -55.47 43.92
C ILE A 457 1.99 -54.85 45.15
N SER A 458 2.55 -55.12 46.33
CA SER A 458 2.02 -54.62 47.60
C SER A 458 1.94 -53.09 47.61
N GLY A 459 0.75 -52.56 47.89
CA GLY A 459 0.47 -51.12 47.91
C GLY A 459 -0.07 -50.55 46.59
N VAL A 460 -0.14 -51.36 45.52
CA VAL A 460 -0.84 -51.02 44.27
C VAL A 460 -2.30 -51.51 44.37
N GLY A 461 -3.23 -50.58 44.54
CA GLY A 461 -4.67 -50.87 44.43
C GLY A 461 -5.22 -50.55 43.03
N PRO A 462 -6.49 -50.90 42.73
CA PRO A 462 -7.09 -50.70 41.40
C PRO A 462 -7.02 -49.27 40.86
N LYS A 463 -7.10 -48.26 41.74
CA LYS A 463 -6.95 -46.85 41.35
C LYS A 463 -5.53 -46.52 40.90
N LEU A 464 -4.54 -47.11 41.57
CA LEU A 464 -3.12 -46.84 41.32
C LEU A 464 -2.61 -47.63 40.12
N GLU A 465 -3.10 -48.85 39.91
CA GLU A 465 -2.90 -49.59 38.67
C GLU A 465 -3.45 -48.83 37.45
N ARG A 466 -4.67 -48.27 37.54
CA ARG A 466 -5.20 -47.41 36.46
C ARG A 466 -4.32 -46.18 36.20
N ALA A 467 -3.73 -45.60 37.24
CA ALA A 467 -2.82 -44.47 37.11
C ALA A 467 -1.48 -44.89 36.46
N LEU A 468 -0.94 -46.06 36.81
CA LEU A 468 0.24 -46.65 36.19
C LEU A 468 0.01 -46.98 34.71
N ASN A 469 -1.11 -47.64 34.39
CA ASN A 469 -1.52 -47.93 33.02
C ASN A 469 -1.73 -46.63 32.22
N GLY A 470 -2.37 -45.63 32.82
CA GLY A 470 -2.52 -44.31 32.20
C GLY A 470 -1.21 -43.56 32.00
N ALA A 471 -0.18 -43.87 32.79
CA ALA A 471 1.17 -43.36 32.62
C ALA A 471 2.00 -44.17 31.60
N GLY A 472 1.50 -45.31 31.11
CA GLY A 472 2.19 -46.17 30.14
C GLY A 472 2.97 -47.34 30.75
N ILE A 473 2.72 -47.66 32.02
CA ILE A 473 3.28 -48.83 32.72
C ILE A 473 2.21 -49.92 32.76
N PHE A 474 2.44 -51.00 32.02
CA PHE A 474 1.51 -52.12 31.87
C PHE A 474 2.09 -53.45 32.35
N HIS A 475 3.42 -53.53 32.53
CA HIS A 475 4.14 -54.79 32.74
C HIS A 475 5.11 -54.71 33.91
N TYR A 476 5.34 -55.84 34.58
CA TYR A 476 6.31 -55.94 35.69
C TYR A 476 7.72 -55.58 35.26
N TRP A 477 8.15 -55.96 34.05
CA TRP A 477 9.50 -55.64 33.55
C TRP A 477 9.76 -54.12 33.45
N GLN A 478 8.72 -53.31 33.24
CA GLN A 478 8.86 -51.85 33.19
C GLN A 478 9.21 -51.30 34.58
N ILE A 479 8.62 -51.86 35.64
CA ILE A 479 8.89 -51.48 37.03
C ILE A 479 10.19 -52.11 37.53
N ALA A 480 10.47 -53.36 37.16
CA ALA A 480 11.64 -54.13 37.58
C ALA A 480 12.98 -53.53 37.11
N ASN A 481 12.97 -52.84 35.96
CA ASN A 481 14.13 -52.23 35.33
C ASN A 481 14.27 -50.73 35.63
N LEU A 482 13.43 -50.15 36.50
CA LEU A 482 13.58 -48.75 36.91
C LEU A 482 14.90 -48.55 37.67
N THR A 483 15.65 -47.52 37.28
CA THR A 483 16.71 -46.96 38.12
C THR A 483 16.10 -46.17 39.29
N GLU A 484 16.86 -45.89 40.35
CA GLU A 484 16.39 -45.08 41.49
C GLU A 484 15.87 -43.70 41.04
N HIS A 485 16.57 -43.07 40.09
CA HIS A 485 16.17 -41.79 39.50
C HIS A 485 14.83 -41.88 38.74
N GLN A 486 14.62 -42.96 37.98
CA GLN A 486 13.37 -43.20 37.25
C GLN A 486 12.23 -43.57 38.18
N ALA A 487 12.49 -44.36 39.23
CA ALA A 487 11.49 -44.66 40.24
C ALA A 487 11.03 -43.39 40.96
N ALA A 488 11.94 -42.49 41.34
CA ALA A 488 11.59 -41.19 41.93
C ALA A 488 10.78 -40.32 40.96
N ALA A 489 11.19 -40.23 39.69
CA ALA A 489 10.47 -39.46 38.68
C ALA A 489 9.04 -39.99 38.41
N LEU A 490 8.86 -41.32 38.41
CA LEU A 490 7.54 -41.93 38.23
C LEU A 490 6.67 -41.75 39.48
N ASP A 491 7.26 -41.83 40.67
CA ASP A 491 6.58 -41.59 41.95
C ASP A 491 6.04 -40.15 42.03
N ASP A 492 6.88 -39.17 41.70
CA ASP A 492 6.49 -37.75 41.64
C ASP A 492 5.40 -37.50 40.59
N ARG A 493 5.51 -38.13 39.41
CA ARG A 493 4.51 -38.01 38.33
C ARG A 493 3.15 -38.57 38.73
N LEU A 494 3.13 -39.58 39.60
CA LEU A 494 1.91 -40.20 40.10
C LEU A 494 1.43 -39.60 41.43
N ASP A 495 2.18 -38.65 42.01
CA ASP A 495 1.94 -38.02 43.32
C ASP A 495 1.70 -39.05 44.44
N ILE A 496 2.55 -40.09 44.49
CA ILE A 496 2.42 -41.19 45.48
C ILE A 496 3.38 -41.09 46.67
N ARG A 497 4.16 -40.00 46.76
CA ARG A 497 4.93 -39.56 47.94
C ARG A 497 5.99 -40.56 48.41
N GLY A 498 6.84 -41.02 47.50
CA GLY A 498 7.97 -41.93 47.74
C GLY A 498 7.56 -43.38 48.02
N ARG A 499 6.31 -43.75 47.71
CA ARG A 499 5.77 -45.08 47.96
C ARG A 499 6.52 -46.17 47.21
N MET A 500 6.95 -45.91 45.97
CA MET A 500 7.63 -46.93 45.16
C MET A 500 8.90 -47.45 45.82
N VAL A 501 9.66 -46.56 46.47
CA VAL A 501 10.89 -46.89 47.19
C VAL A 501 10.56 -47.47 48.55
N ARG A 502 9.69 -46.82 49.33
CA ARG A 502 9.32 -47.26 50.68
C ARG A 502 8.75 -48.67 50.71
N ASP A 503 7.92 -49.00 49.73
CA ASP A 503 7.22 -50.29 49.64
C ASP A 503 8.00 -51.28 48.74
N ASN A 504 9.22 -50.96 48.30
CA ASN A 504 10.11 -51.83 47.51
C ASN A 504 9.48 -52.39 46.22
N TRP A 505 8.78 -51.56 45.45
CA TRP A 505 8.05 -52.01 44.25
C TRP A 505 8.93 -52.61 43.16
N VAL A 506 10.12 -52.05 42.94
CA VAL A 506 11.08 -52.54 41.93
C VAL A 506 11.48 -53.99 42.21
N GLU A 507 11.75 -54.32 43.47
CA GLU A 507 12.18 -55.66 43.87
C GLU A 507 11.02 -56.67 43.84
N GLN A 508 9.80 -56.23 44.18
CA GLN A 508 8.60 -57.05 44.03
C GLN A 508 8.30 -57.35 42.55
N ALA A 509 8.40 -56.34 41.69
CA ALA A 509 8.19 -56.49 40.26
C ALA A 509 9.22 -57.43 39.61
N ARG A 510 10.48 -57.44 40.06
CA ARG A 510 11.48 -58.42 39.59
C ARG A 510 11.06 -59.86 39.87
N ARG A 511 10.62 -60.15 41.10
CA ARG A 511 10.15 -61.49 41.50
C ARG A 511 8.92 -61.93 40.72
N LEU A 512 7.97 -61.02 40.52
CA LEU A 512 6.77 -61.28 39.73
C LEU A 512 7.12 -61.52 38.26
N ASN A 513 8.05 -60.73 37.69
CA ASN A 513 8.51 -60.89 36.32
C ASN A 513 9.20 -62.26 36.08
N GLU A 514 10.05 -62.72 37.00
CA GLU A 514 10.69 -64.04 36.93
C GLU A 514 9.67 -65.19 37.00
N THR A 515 8.62 -65.03 37.80
CA THR A 515 7.58 -66.04 37.97
C THR A 515 6.68 -66.16 36.72
N VAL A 516 6.41 -65.04 36.04
CA VAL A 516 5.61 -65.01 34.80
C VAL A 516 6.37 -65.57 33.61
N HIS A 517 7.71 -65.47 33.57
CA HIS A 517 8.54 -66.01 32.48
C HIS A 517 8.99 -67.48 32.68
N SER A 518 8.69 -68.08 33.84
CA SER A 518 9.05 -69.46 34.17
C SER A 518 7.90 -70.47 34.01
N ASN A 519 6.73 -70.00 33.56
CA ASN A 519 5.56 -70.78 33.14
C ASN A 519 5.28 -70.51 31.66
#